data_AF-A0A661JLL1-F1
#
_entry.id   AF-A0A661JLL1-F1
#
_cell.length_a   1.000
_cell.length_b   1.000
_cell.length_c   1.000
_cell.angle_alpha   90.00
_cell.angle_beta   90.00
_cell.angle_gamma   90.00
#
_symmetry.space_group_name_H-M   'P 1'
#
loop_
_entity.id
_entity.type
_entity.pdbx_description
1 polymer ?
#
loop_
_entity_poly.entity_id
_entity_poly.type
_entity_poly.pdbx_seq_one_letter_code
_entity_poly.pdbx_strand_id
1 'polypeptide(L)'
;MAVKGGDIAKLLPKRAKCKECGFPTCFAFAMKVASGGADIDKCPYLDEETKEKIREMLAPPILPVTLGKGERAFVIGDEEVMFRHEKTFFHQPGVGILVQDTESEGEWERKLKAVLEMSFERIGRTIRPDLAVLEASSGDEGKFLSLVKRASDSSPDLPLVLMAPVGLAAKAVEVCGVDRRPLIYAVTKEDLDQHLPKLKELGVPVAVKGALEELLEVTEKLKEAGLKELVLDTGSRELWDAVKDQILLRRAALKQGFRPLGYPTITFPCFMAEDLEQQYLFAAAF
;
A
#
# COMPACT_ATOMS: atom_id res chain seq x y z
N MET A 1 -1.35 -3.35 18.67
CA MET A 1 -1.92 -4.03 19.86
C MET A 1 -3.35 -4.41 19.54
N ALA A 2 -3.79 -5.62 19.90
CA ALA A 2 -5.19 -6.01 19.73
C ALA A 2 -6.10 -5.07 20.55
N VAL A 3 -7.18 -4.58 19.94
CA VAL A 3 -8.19 -3.77 20.62
C VAL A 3 -8.77 -4.59 21.77
N LYS A 4 -8.79 -4.05 22.98
CA LYS A 4 -9.43 -4.74 24.11
C LYS A 4 -10.94 -4.64 23.91
N GLY A 5 -11.66 -5.77 23.98
CA GLY A 5 -13.12 -5.76 23.89
C GLY A 5 -13.80 -4.91 24.98
N GLY A 6 -13.11 -4.66 26.10
CA GLY A 6 -13.55 -3.71 27.10
C GLY A 6 -13.63 -2.26 26.60
N ASP A 7 -12.76 -1.84 25.67
CA ASP A 7 -12.80 -0.49 25.10
C ASP A 7 -13.93 -0.35 24.08
N ILE A 8 -14.20 -1.39 23.28
CA ILE A 8 -15.37 -1.45 22.40
C ILE A 8 -16.67 -1.45 23.23
N ALA A 9 -16.72 -2.19 24.33
CA ALA A 9 -17.90 -2.28 25.19
C ALA A 9 -18.31 -0.92 25.80
N LYS A 10 -17.37 0.02 25.96
CA LYS A 10 -17.68 1.38 26.44
C LYS A 10 -18.48 2.20 25.42
N LEU A 11 -18.27 1.94 24.14
CA LEU A 11 -18.90 2.64 23.01
C LEU A 11 -20.25 2.01 22.61
N LEU A 12 -20.53 0.78 23.03
CA LEU A 12 -21.82 0.14 22.72
C LEU A 12 -22.99 0.77 23.50
N PRO A 13 -24.24 0.64 23.03
CA PRO A 13 -25.43 1.25 23.65
C PRO A 13 -25.78 0.74 25.06
N LYS A 14 -25.05 -0.24 25.60
CA LYS A 14 -25.25 -0.90 26.91
C LYS A 14 -26.70 -1.34 27.19
N ARG A 15 -27.45 -1.68 26.14
CA ARG A 15 -28.83 -2.15 26.26
C ARG A 15 -28.87 -3.51 26.95
N ALA A 16 -29.74 -3.64 27.94
CA ALA A 16 -29.99 -4.92 28.60
C ALA A 16 -30.97 -5.77 27.77
N LYS A 17 -30.67 -7.07 27.61
CA LYS A 17 -31.58 -8.13 27.13
C LYS A 17 -32.13 -8.03 25.69
N CYS A 18 -31.65 -7.16 24.78
CA CYS A 18 -32.18 -7.12 23.41
C CYS A 18 -31.82 -8.36 22.56
N LYS A 19 -30.56 -8.82 22.62
CA LYS A 19 -30.01 -9.98 21.87
C LYS A 19 -30.17 -9.94 20.35
N GLU A 20 -30.52 -8.79 19.77
CA GLU A 20 -30.78 -8.66 18.33
C GLU A 20 -29.56 -8.85 17.44
N CYS A 21 -28.35 -8.62 17.97
CA CYS A 21 -27.10 -8.95 17.29
C CYS A 21 -26.71 -10.44 17.40
N GLY A 22 -27.53 -11.28 18.05
CA GLY A 22 -27.27 -12.70 18.29
C GLY A 22 -26.40 -13.00 19.51
N PHE A 23 -25.99 -11.99 20.28
CA PHE A 23 -25.15 -12.15 21.47
C PHE A 23 -25.92 -11.93 22.78
N PRO A 24 -25.56 -12.64 23.86
CA PRO A 24 -26.30 -12.58 25.12
C PRO A 24 -26.19 -11.23 25.84
N THR A 25 -25.10 -10.48 25.63
CA THR A 25 -24.86 -9.15 26.20
C THR A 25 -24.06 -8.28 25.23
N CYS A 26 -24.13 -6.95 25.37
CA CYS A 26 -23.27 -6.03 24.62
C CYS A 26 -21.78 -6.30 24.88
N PHE A 27 -21.40 -6.70 26.09
CA PHE A 27 -20.01 -7.05 26.41
C PHE A 27 -19.54 -8.29 25.65
N ALA A 28 -20.38 -9.33 25.56
CA ALA A 28 -20.06 -10.53 24.79
C ALA A 28 -19.92 -10.21 23.28
N PHE A 29 -20.78 -9.33 22.77
CA PHE A 29 -20.67 -8.82 21.40
C PHE A 29 -19.35 -8.07 21.19
N ALA A 30 -19.00 -7.13 22.09
CA ALA A 30 -17.76 -6.37 22.02
C ALA A 30 -16.51 -7.25 22.01
N MET A 31 -16.49 -8.32 22.81
CA MET A 31 -15.36 -9.28 22.82
C MET A 31 -15.24 -10.04 21.50
N LYS A 32 -16.38 -10.39 20.87
CA LYS A 32 -16.38 -11.08 19.57
C LYS A 32 -16.00 -10.15 18.42
N VAL A 33 -16.45 -8.90 18.46
CA VAL A 33 -16.00 -7.86 17.52
C VAL A 33 -14.50 -7.61 17.67
N ALA A 34 -13.98 -7.46 18.89
CA ALA A 34 -12.56 -7.23 19.15
C ALA A 34 -11.62 -8.34 18.66
N SER A 35 -12.14 -9.57 18.52
CA SER A 35 -11.40 -10.74 18.03
C SER A 35 -11.67 -11.05 16.55
N GLY A 36 -12.38 -10.16 15.83
CA GLY A 36 -12.74 -10.35 14.42
C GLY A 36 -13.80 -11.44 14.19
N GLY A 37 -14.42 -11.98 15.24
CA GLY A 37 -15.43 -13.04 15.14
C GLY A 37 -16.86 -12.56 14.90
N ALA A 38 -17.08 -11.24 14.84
CA ALA A 38 -18.37 -10.64 14.53
C ALA A 38 -18.18 -9.24 13.92
N ASP A 39 -19.06 -8.89 12.98
CA ASP A 39 -19.13 -7.54 12.42
C ASP A 39 -19.88 -6.59 13.37
N ILE A 40 -19.39 -5.35 13.49
CA ILE A 40 -20.02 -4.29 14.26
C ILE A 40 -21.41 -3.92 13.70
N ASP A 41 -21.64 -4.12 12.41
CA ASP A 41 -22.92 -3.86 11.73
C ASP A 41 -24.07 -4.75 12.19
N LYS A 42 -23.78 -5.82 12.93
CA LYS A 42 -24.83 -6.66 13.54
C LYS A 42 -25.62 -5.95 14.64
N CYS A 43 -25.17 -4.81 15.13
CA CYS A 43 -25.93 -4.02 16.10
C CYS A 43 -26.79 -2.96 15.40
N PRO A 44 -28.13 -3.11 15.36
CA PRO A 44 -29.01 -2.13 14.70
C PRO A 44 -29.16 -0.82 15.47
N TYR A 45 -28.54 -0.72 16.65
CA TYR A 45 -28.69 0.40 17.59
C TYR A 45 -27.47 1.31 17.65
N LEU A 46 -26.47 1.08 16.80
CA LEU A 46 -25.31 1.94 16.66
C LEU A 46 -25.55 2.95 15.55
N ASP A 47 -25.29 4.22 15.85
CA ASP A 47 -25.12 5.25 14.84
C ASP A 47 -23.85 5.01 14.01
N GLU A 48 -23.81 5.54 12.79
CA GLU A 48 -22.69 5.33 11.87
C GLU A 48 -21.36 5.93 12.38
N GLU A 49 -21.40 7.01 13.16
CA GLU A 49 -20.21 7.63 13.73
C GLU A 49 -19.51 6.66 14.71
N THR A 50 -20.29 6.05 15.62
CA THR A 50 -19.77 5.07 16.57
C THR A 50 -19.27 3.81 15.89
N LYS A 51 -19.95 3.35 14.83
CA LYS A 51 -19.48 2.22 14.02
C LYS A 51 -18.13 2.52 13.39
N GLU A 52 -17.98 3.68 12.74
CA GLU A 52 -16.72 4.04 12.08
C GLU A 52 -15.58 4.16 13.09
N LYS A 53 -15.83 4.75 14.26
CA LYS A 53 -14.84 4.80 15.35
C LYS A 53 -14.40 3.41 15.80
N ILE A 54 -15.31 2.46 15.92
CA ILE A 54 -14.99 1.07 16.28
C ILE A 54 -14.22 0.38 15.14
N ARG A 55 -14.61 0.59 13.87
CA ARG A 55 -13.89 0.07 12.70
C ARG A 55 -12.46 0.61 12.65
N GLU A 56 -12.26 1.89 12.93
CA GLU A 56 -10.94 2.52 12.99
C GLU A 56 -10.08 1.97 14.15
N MET A 57 -10.69 1.69 15.30
CA MET A 57 -9.99 1.01 16.40
C MET A 57 -9.52 -0.39 15.95
N LEU A 58 -10.39 -1.14 15.28
CA LEU A 58 -10.13 -2.51 14.82
C LEU A 58 -9.18 -2.59 13.62
N ALA A 59 -9.02 -1.49 12.88
CA ALA A 59 -8.14 -1.45 11.73
C ALA A 59 -6.73 -1.91 12.11
N PRO A 60 -6.09 -2.76 11.28
CA PRO A 60 -4.75 -3.24 11.56
C PRO A 60 -3.77 -2.06 11.71
N PRO A 61 -2.72 -2.19 12.53
CA PRO A 61 -1.75 -1.11 12.75
C PRO A 61 -1.15 -0.57 11.45
N ILE A 62 -0.93 -1.44 10.46
CA ILE A 62 -0.50 -1.14 9.11
C ILE A 62 -1.64 -1.55 8.18
N LEU A 63 -2.19 -0.61 7.42
CA LEU A 63 -3.31 -0.88 6.51
C LEU A 63 -2.85 -1.73 5.32
N PRO A 64 -3.69 -2.67 4.83
CA PRO A 64 -3.41 -3.38 3.59
C PRO A 64 -3.58 -2.46 2.38
N VAL A 65 -2.74 -2.65 1.38
CA VAL A 65 -2.86 -2.05 0.05
C VAL A 65 -2.83 -3.16 -0.98
N THR A 66 -3.81 -3.18 -1.87
CA THR A 66 -3.85 -4.15 -2.98
C THR A 66 -3.37 -3.48 -4.26
N LEU A 67 -2.39 -4.09 -4.92
CA LEU A 67 -1.87 -3.64 -6.20
C LEU A 67 -2.27 -4.61 -7.31
N GLY A 68 -2.70 -4.08 -8.45
CA GLY A 68 -3.10 -4.88 -9.60
C GLY A 68 -4.53 -5.45 -9.51
N LYS A 69 -4.84 -6.33 -10.46
CA LYS A 69 -6.09 -7.10 -10.54
C LYS A 69 -5.82 -8.54 -10.99
N GLY A 70 -6.83 -9.40 -10.90
CA GLY A 70 -6.74 -10.77 -11.40
C GLY A 70 -5.75 -11.63 -10.62
N GLU A 71 -5.11 -12.57 -11.31
CA GLU A 71 -4.25 -13.60 -10.68
C GLU A 71 -2.87 -13.09 -10.23
N ARG A 72 -2.51 -11.89 -10.68
CA ARG A 72 -1.26 -11.22 -10.30
C ARG A 72 -1.47 -10.09 -9.30
N ALA A 73 -2.72 -9.84 -8.88
CA ALA A 73 -2.96 -8.93 -7.77
C ALA A 73 -2.29 -9.47 -6.50
N PHE A 74 -1.67 -8.58 -5.74
CA PHE A 74 -1.05 -8.92 -4.47
C PHE A 74 -1.33 -7.84 -3.43
N VAL A 75 -1.27 -8.24 -2.16
CA VAL A 75 -1.52 -7.38 -1.02
C VAL A 75 -0.20 -7.15 -0.30
N ILE A 76 0.08 -5.89 0.05
CA ILE A 76 1.17 -5.49 0.93
C ILE A 76 0.60 -4.78 2.16
N GLY A 77 1.35 -4.75 3.27
CA GLY A 77 0.87 -4.21 4.54
C GLY A 77 0.20 -5.28 5.40
N ASP A 78 -0.74 -4.87 6.27
CA ASP A 78 -1.42 -5.75 7.24
C ASP A 78 -0.44 -6.59 8.08
N GLU A 79 0.68 -5.96 8.43
CA GLU A 79 1.72 -6.54 9.27
C GLU A 79 1.46 -6.21 10.74
N GLU A 80 1.72 -7.17 11.63
CA GLU A 80 1.37 -7.05 13.05
C GLU A 80 2.57 -7.07 14.01
N VAL A 81 3.74 -7.52 13.53
CA VAL A 81 4.91 -7.79 14.38
C VAL A 81 6.18 -7.13 13.87
N MET A 82 7.08 -6.77 14.78
CA MET A 82 8.40 -6.25 14.42
C MET A 82 9.33 -7.38 14.01
N PHE A 83 9.22 -8.51 14.72
CA PHE A 83 10.10 -9.65 14.53
C PHE A 83 9.28 -10.89 14.19
N ARG A 84 9.74 -11.63 13.16
CA ARG A 84 9.12 -12.87 12.68
C ARG A 84 9.09 -14.05 13.67
N HIS A 85 9.64 -13.88 14.88
CA HIS A 85 9.52 -14.86 15.96
C HIS A 85 8.45 -14.47 16.99
N GLU A 86 7.96 -13.23 16.98
CA GLU A 86 6.77 -12.82 17.76
C GLU A 86 5.50 -13.44 17.16
N LYS A 87 5.44 -13.48 15.82
CA LYS A 87 4.39 -14.11 14.98
C LYS A 87 4.96 -14.24 13.54
N THR A 88 4.13 -14.60 12.57
CA THR A 88 4.52 -14.57 11.16
C THR A 88 4.47 -13.15 10.57
N PHE A 89 5.28 -12.90 9.55
CA PHE A 89 4.97 -11.88 8.55
C PHE A 89 3.93 -12.47 7.60
N PHE A 90 2.93 -11.67 7.22
CA PHE A 90 1.73 -12.13 6.52
C PHE A 90 1.86 -11.98 5.01
N HIS A 91 2.37 -10.84 4.58
CA HIS A 91 2.43 -10.50 3.16
C HIS A 91 3.88 -10.44 2.70
N GLN A 92 4.20 -11.14 1.61
CA GLN A 92 5.53 -11.05 1.00
C GLN A 92 5.71 -9.66 0.37
N PRO A 93 6.90 -9.05 0.46
CA PRO A 93 7.19 -7.82 -0.29
C PRO A 93 7.04 -8.04 -1.79
N GLY A 94 6.42 -7.09 -2.48
CA GLY A 94 6.35 -7.10 -3.94
C GLY A 94 7.71 -6.74 -4.55
N VAL A 95 8.20 -7.54 -5.49
CA VAL A 95 9.46 -7.28 -6.21
C VAL A 95 9.16 -6.71 -7.59
N GLY A 96 9.59 -5.49 -7.84
CA GLY A 96 9.36 -4.78 -9.10
C GLY A 96 10.58 -4.71 -10.01
N ILE A 97 10.35 -4.65 -11.33
CA ILE A 97 11.37 -4.32 -12.33
C ILE A 97 11.14 -2.90 -12.85
N LEU A 98 12.19 -2.07 -12.80
CA LEU A 98 12.18 -0.71 -13.33
C LEU A 98 12.35 -0.70 -14.86
N VAL A 99 11.45 0.01 -15.55
CA VAL A 99 11.47 0.25 -17.00
C VAL A 99 11.36 1.75 -17.22
N GLN A 100 12.34 2.34 -17.91
CA GLN A 100 12.40 3.79 -18.11
C GLN A 100 12.00 4.15 -19.54
N ASP A 101 11.28 5.26 -19.70
CA ASP A 101 10.87 5.77 -21.01
C ASP A 101 12.03 6.26 -21.91
N THR A 102 13.23 6.36 -21.35
CA THR A 102 14.49 6.64 -22.07
C THR A 102 15.10 5.40 -22.72
N GLU A 103 14.69 4.20 -22.30
CA GLU A 103 15.13 2.94 -22.89
C GLU A 103 14.48 2.71 -24.26
N SER A 104 15.11 1.87 -25.08
CA SER A 104 14.52 1.49 -26.37
C SER A 104 13.30 0.59 -26.21
N GLU A 105 12.41 0.57 -27.22
CA GLU A 105 11.25 -0.33 -27.21
C GLU A 105 11.65 -1.81 -27.06
N GLY A 106 12.79 -2.22 -27.62
CA GLY A 106 13.32 -3.58 -27.45
C GLY A 106 13.70 -3.90 -25.99
N GLU A 107 14.22 -2.92 -25.25
CA GLU A 107 14.49 -3.07 -23.82
C GLU A 107 13.22 -3.09 -22.98
N TRP A 108 12.21 -2.28 -23.34
CA TRP A 108 10.89 -2.35 -22.72
C TRP A 108 10.30 -3.76 -22.86
N GLU A 109 10.29 -4.32 -24.07
CA GLU A 109 9.79 -5.66 -24.33
C GLU A 109 10.57 -6.72 -23.54
N ARG A 110 11.90 -6.64 -23.52
CA ARG A 110 12.76 -7.56 -22.76
C ARG A 110 12.40 -7.56 -21.27
N LYS A 111 12.27 -6.38 -20.66
CA LYS A 111 11.98 -6.24 -19.23
C LYS A 111 10.54 -6.64 -18.90
N LEU A 112 9.55 -6.21 -19.68
CA LEU A 112 8.15 -6.58 -19.47
C LEU A 112 7.96 -8.10 -19.60
N LYS A 113 8.61 -8.72 -20.59
CA LYS A 113 8.65 -10.18 -20.73
C LYS A 113 9.27 -10.85 -19.51
N ALA A 114 10.37 -10.32 -18.97
CA ALA A 114 10.97 -10.83 -17.74
C ALA A 114 10.00 -10.76 -16.55
N VAL A 115 9.23 -9.68 -16.38
CA VAL A 115 8.22 -9.58 -15.31
C VAL A 115 7.13 -10.66 -15.46
N LEU A 116 6.72 -10.94 -16.69
CA LEU A 116 5.62 -11.85 -16.97
C LEU A 116 6.03 -13.32 -16.87
N GLU A 117 7.19 -13.67 -17.42
CA GLU A 117 7.60 -15.06 -17.64
C GLU A 117 8.64 -15.58 -16.65
N MET A 118 9.44 -14.71 -16.02
CA MET A 118 10.47 -15.17 -15.09
C MET A 118 9.83 -15.74 -13.82
N SER A 119 10.03 -17.03 -13.60
CA SER A 119 9.45 -17.76 -12.48
C SER A 119 10.37 -18.88 -12.03
N PHE A 120 10.53 -19.03 -10.71
CA PHE A 120 11.33 -20.06 -10.08
C PHE A 120 10.48 -20.80 -9.06
N GLU A 121 10.58 -22.13 -9.02
CA GLU A 121 10.00 -22.91 -7.94
C GLU A 121 11.06 -23.20 -6.89
N ARG A 122 10.78 -22.81 -5.63
CA ARG A 122 11.65 -23.09 -4.49
C ARG A 122 10.83 -23.63 -3.34
N ILE A 123 10.98 -24.93 -3.05
CA ILE A 123 10.29 -25.62 -1.94
C ILE A 123 8.77 -25.41 -2.03
N GLY A 124 8.18 -25.65 -3.21
CA GLY A 124 6.75 -25.51 -3.45
C GLY A 124 6.23 -24.06 -3.45
N ARG A 125 7.13 -23.07 -3.51
CA ARG A 125 6.76 -21.65 -3.66
C ARG A 125 7.24 -21.13 -5.00
N THR A 126 6.36 -20.40 -5.68
CA THR A 126 6.69 -19.67 -6.90
C THR A 126 7.29 -18.32 -6.55
N ILE A 127 8.53 -18.08 -6.94
CA ILE A 127 9.20 -16.80 -6.85
C ILE A 127 9.21 -16.18 -8.25
N ARG A 128 8.67 -14.98 -8.38
CA ARG A 128 8.58 -14.23 -9.64
C ARG A 128 8.63 -12.74 -9.33
N PRO A 129 8.98 -11.87 -10.29
CA PRO A 129 8.68 -10.45 -10.19
C PRO A 129 7.16 -10.23 -10.13
N ASP A 130 6.72 -9.32 -9.28
CA ASP A 130 5.30 -9.08 -9.03
C ASP A 130 4.75 -7.96 -9.92
N LEU A 131 5.55 -6.93 -10.21
CA LEU A 131 5.11 -5.71 -10.86
C LEU A 131 6.16 -5.09 -11.80
N ALA A 132 5.70 -4.20 -12.68
CA ALA A 132 6.55 -3.30 -13.45
C ALA A 132 6.47 -1.87 -12.89
N VAL A 133 7.61 -1.23 -12.68
CA VAL A 133 7.72 0.20 -12.35
C VAL A 133 8.06 0.94 -13.63
N LEU A 134 7.15 1.79 -14.09
CA LEU A 134 7.32 2.57 -15.32
C LEU A 134 7.74 3.99 -14.93
N GLU A 135 8.93 4.40 -15.33
CA GLU A 135 9.51 5.70 -14.97
C GLU A 135 9.49 6.67 -16.14
N ALA A 136 8.98 7.88 -15.87
CA ALA A 136 9.04 9.03 -16.78
C ALA A 136 10.35 9.82 -16.55
N SER A 137 11.46 9.38 -17.14
CA SER A 137 12.76 10.03 -17.02
C SER A 137 13.08 10.95 -18.19
N SER A 138 12.39 10.80 -19.33
CA SER A 138 12.70 11.50 -20.58
C SER A 138 12.20 12.95 -20.64
N GLY A 139 11.20 13.29 -19.81
CA GLY A 139 10.46 14.56 -19.90
C GLY A 139 9.45 14.63 -21.05
N ASP A 140 9.27 13.55 -21.81
CA ASP A 140 8.33 13.45 -22.94
C ASP A 140 7.07 12.68 -22.52
N GLU A 141 5.95 13.41 -22.38
CA GLU A 141 4.64 12.85 -22.06
C GLU A 141 4.23 11.74 -23.05
N GLY A 142 4.47 11.92 -24.35
CA GLY A 142 4.07 10.96 -25.38
C GLY A 142 4.84 9.64 -25.28
N LYS A 143 6.14 9.70 -24.99
CA LYS A 143 6.95 8.49 -24.77
C LYS A 143 6.51 7.72 -23.55
N PHE A 144 6.30 8.41 -22.43
CA PHE A 144 5.86 7.75 -21.20
C PHE A 144 4.48 7.09 -21.36
N LEU A 145 3.51 7.79 -21.96
CA LEU A 145 2.19 7.20 -22.21
C LEU A 145 2.25 6.01 -23.18
N SER A 146 3.18 6.04 -24.14
CA SER A 146 3.43 4.89 -25.04
C SER A 146 4.00 3.69 -24.29
N LEU A 147 4.95 3.90 -23.38
CA LEU A 147 5.47 2.86 -22.49
C LEU A 147 4.35 2.26 -21.62
N VAL A 148 3.51 3.11 -21.01
CA VAL A 148 2.37 2.67 -20.20
C VAL A 148 1.38 1.84 -21.01
N LYS A 149 1.05 2.28 -22.22
CA LYS A 149 0.20 1.52 -23.14
C LYS A 149 0.82 0.17 -23.49
N ARG A 150 2.11 0.16 -23.84
CA ARG A 150 2.83 -1.08 -24.18
C ARG A 150 2.85 -2.07 -23.03
N ALA A 151 3.12 -1.62 -21.81
CA ALA A 151 3.06 -2.43 -20.61
C ALA A 151 1.64 -2.97 -20.35
N SER A 152 0.63 -2.16 -20.64
CA SER A 152 -0.79 -2.54 -20.49
C SER A 152 -1.25 -3.59 -21.47
N ASP A 153 -0.82 -3.45 -22.72
CA ASP A 153 -1.14 -4.39 -23.79
C ASP A 153 -0.40 -5.72 -23.62
N SER A 154 0.71 -5.75 -22.86
CA SER A 154 1.48 -6.98 -22.64
C SER A 154 0.78 -8.01 -21.76
N SER A 155 -0.02 -7.56 -20.78
CA SER A 155 -0.88 -8.42 -19.97
C SER A 155 -1.93 -7.61 -19.20
N PRO A 156 -3.21 -8.04 -19.19
CA PRO A 156 -4.27 -7.35 -18.47
C PRO A 156 -4.06 -7.34 -16.94
N ASP A 157 -3.35 -8.35 -16.43
CA ASP A 157 -3.17 -8.58 -14.98
C ASP A 157 -1.85 -8.05 -14.44
N LEU A 158 -0.93 -7.57 -15.30
CA LEU A 158 0.35 -7.01 -14.85
C LEU A 158 0.12 -5.81 -13.92
N PRO A 159 0.51 -5.87 -12.63
CA PRO A 159 0.47 -4.73 -11.73
C PRO A 159 1.51 -3.68 -12.14
N LEU A 160 1.12 -2.41 -12.06
CA LEU A 160 1.94 -1.29 -12.52
C LEU A 160 2.15 -0.27 -11.39
N VAL A 161 3.38 0.23 -11.29
CA VAL A 161 3.71 1.45 -10.55
C VAL A 161 4.06 2.53 -11.57
N LEU A 162 3.36 3.64 -11.53
CA LEU A 162 3.51 4.76 -12.46
C LEU A 162 4.38 5.83 -11.78
N MET A 163 5.69 5.77 -12.03
CA MET A 163 6.68 6.71 -11.48
C MET A 163 6.81 7.94 -12.39
N ALA A 164 5.98 8.94 -12.15
CA ALA A 164 5.91 10.16 -12.95
C ALA A 164 5.35 11.33 -12.12
N PRO A 165 5.51 12.59 -12.55
CA PRO A 165 4.79 13.71 -11.95
C PRO A 165 3.29 13.42 -11.84
N VAL A 166 2.65 13.80 -10.73
CA VAL A 166 1.29 13.34 -10.39
C VAL A 166 0.27 13.58 -11.51
N GLY A 167 0.34 14.73 -12.18
CA GLY A 167 -0.52 15.03 -13.33
C GLY A 167 -0.32 14.07 -14.53
N LEU A 168 0.92 13.67 -14.82
CA LEU A 168 1.24 12.71 -15.89
C LEU A 168 0.88 11.28 -15.46
N ALA A 169 1.14 10.91 -14.21
CA ALA A 169 0.73 9.62 -13.66
C ALA A 169 -0.79 9.45 -13.72
N ALA A 170 -1.57 10.49 -13.40
CA ALA A 170 -3.03 10.47 -13.51
C ALA A 170 -3.51 10.21 -14.96
N LYS A 171 -2.90 10.85 -15.96
CA LYS A 171 -3.17 10.54 -17.38
C LYS A 171 -2.79 9.10 -17.73
N ALA A 172 -1.67 8.61 -17.21
CA ALA A 172 -1.24 7.23 -17.41
C ALA A 172 -2.23 6.21 -16.80
N VAL A 173 -2.87 6.52 -15.67
CA VAL A 173 -3.96 5.70 -15.11
C VAL A 173 -5.14 5.62 -16.08
N GLU A 174 -5.51 6.73 -16.73
CA GLU A 174 -6.58 6.72 -17.74
C GLU A 174 -6.21 5.85 -18.95
N VAL A 175 -4.93 5.82 -19.35
CA VAL A 175 -4.43 4.98 -20.44
C VAL A 175 -4.46 3.49 -20.08
N CYS A 176 -3.99 3.13 -18.89
CA CYS A 176 -3.91 1.71 -18.51
C CYS A 176 -5.23 1.14 -17.96
N GLY A 177 -6.12 1.98 -17.44
CA GLY A 177 -7.40 1.63 -16.86
C GLY A 177 -7.38 1.63 -15.33
N VAL A 178 -8.33 2.36 -14.74
CA VAL A 178 -8.51 2.48 -13.27
C VAL A 178 -8.76 1.11 -12.61
N ASP A 179 -9.48 0.22 -13.30
CA ASP A 179 -9.82 -1.12 -12.84
C ASP A 179 -8.60 -2.01 -12.62
N ARG A 180 -7.45 -1.68 -13.23
CA ARG A 180 -6.17 -2.36 -13.02
C ARG A 180 -5.48 -1.97 -11.74
N ARG A 181 -5.97 -0.94 -11.05
CA ARG A 181 -5.46 -0.47 -9.76
C ARG A 181 -3.93 -0.28 -9.76
N PRO A 182 -3.39 0.53 -10.68
CA PRO A 182 -1.97 0.90 -10.65
C PRO A 182 -1.65 1.74 -9.40
N LEU A 183 -0.41 1.71 -8.94
CA LEU A 183 0.10 2.63 -7.92
C LEU A 183 0.59 3.92 -8.60
N ILE A 184 0.03 5.07 -8.22
CA ILE A 184 0.61 6.38 -8.59
C ILE A 184 1.82 6.64 -7.70
N TYR A 185 3.00 6.85 -8.29
CA TYR A 185 4.21 7.19 -7.57
C TYR A 185 4.81 8.51 -8.09
N ALA A 186 4.96 9.57 -7.29
CA ALA A 186 4.50 9.73 -5.91
C ALA A 186 3.99 11.14 -5.67
N VAL A 187 3.05 11.26 -4.72
CA VAL A 187 2.50 12.53 -4.25
C VAL A 187 3.41 13.06 -3.15
N THR A 188 3.90 14.29 -3.33
CA THR A 188 4.59 15.03 -2.27
C THR A 188 3.66 16.05 -1.62
N LYS A 189 4.16 16.76 -0.60
CA LYS A 189 3.42 17.83 0.06
C LYS A 189 3.05 18.97 -0.90
N GLU A 190 3.93 19.29 -1.84
CA GLU A 190 3.76 20.38 -2.81
C GLU A 190 2.68 20.04 -3.85
N ASP A 191 2.61 18.77 -4.27
CA ASP A 191 1.68 18.30 -5.29
C ASP A 191 0.25 18.11 -4.77
N LEU A 192 0.10 17.90 -3.46
CA LEU A 192 -1.12 17.37 -2.86
C LEU A 192 -2.36 18.22 -3.16
N ASP A 193 -2.33 19.51 -2.83
CA ASP A 193 -3.52 20.38 -2.91
C ASP A 193 -4.01 20.53 -4.35
N GLN A 194 -3.08 20.57 -5.32
CA GLN A 194 -3.39 20.67 -6.74
C GLN A 194 -4.02 19.40 -7.29
N HIS A 195 -3.55 18.23 -6.86
CA HIS A 195 -3.91 16.95 -7.47
C HIS A 195 -4.95 16.15 -6.69
N LEU A 196 -5.27 16.54 -5.45
CA LEU A 196 -6.21 15.85 -4.57
C LEU A 196 -7.57 15.55 -5.24
N PRO A 197 -8.24 16.48 -5.96
CA PRO A 197 -9.51 16.17 -6.60
C PRO A 197 -9.40 15.04 -7.62
N LYS A 198 -8.33 15.02 -8.42
CA LYS A 198 -8.10 13.99 -9.43
C LYS A 198 -7.73 12.65 -8.82
N LEU A 199 -6.93 12.64 -7.76
CA LEU A 199 -6.59 11.42 -7.03
C LEU A 199 -7.85 10.76 -6.43
N LYS A 200 -8.76 11.56 -5.85
CA LYS A 200 -10.06 11.09 -5.34
C LYS A 200 -10.94 10.50 -6.43
N GLU A 201 -10.98 11.15 -7.60
CA GLU A 201 -11.74 10.69 -8.77
C GLU A 201 -11.23 9.33 -9.26
N LEU A 202 -9.91 9.14 -9.33
CA LEU A 202 -9.30 7.89 -9.78
C LEU A 202 -9.45 6.78 -8.73
N GLY A 203 -9.31 7.09 -7.44
CA GLY A 203 -9.49 6.11 -6.36
C GLY A 203 -8.52 4.93 -6.39
N VAL A 204 -7.38 5.06 -7.06
CA VAL A 204 -6.31 4.05 -7.12
C VAL A 204 -5.33 4.23 -5.96
N PRO A 205 -4.53 3.20 -5.61
CA PRO A 205 -3.47 3.34 -4.62
C PRO A 205 -2.48 4.46 -4.95
N VAL A 206 -1.98 5.14 -3.91
CA VAL A 206 -1.08 6.30 -4.05
C VAL A 206 0.16 6.13 -3.16
N ALA A 207 1.33 6.31 -3.74
CA ALA A 207 2.56 6.44 -2.95
C ALA A 207 2.76 7.89 -2.53
N VAL A 208 3.15 8.08 -1.28
CA VAL A 208 3.48 9.37 -0.66
C VAL A 208 4.98 9.42 -0.44
N LYS A 209 5.63 10.46 -0.95
CA LYS A 209 7.07 10.66 -0.82
C LYS A 209 7.39 11.93 -0.03
N GLY A 210 8.26 11.81 0.97
CA GLY A 210 8.73 12.94 1.77
C GLY A 210 9.47 12.51 3.03
N ALA A 211 10.06 13.46 3.75
CA ALA A 211 10.62 13.20 5.08
C ALA A 211 9.53 12.74 6.06
N LEU A 212 9.91 12.13 7.18
CA LEU A 212 8.96 11.54 8.14
C LEU A 212 7.87 12.52 8.57
N GLU A 213 8.20 13.79 8.80
CA GLU A 213 7.25 14.84 9.18
C GLU A 213 6.28 15.20 8.04
N GLU A 214 6.75 15.19 6.79
CA GLU A 214 5.95 15.49 5.60
C GLU A 214 4.96 14.35 5.30
N LEU A 215 5.38 13.10 5.51
CA LEU A 215 4.52 11.94 5.36
C LEU A 215 3.27 12.04 6.24
N LEU A 216 3.39 12.59 7.46
CA LEU A 216 2.25 12.77 8.38
C LEU A 216 1.20 13.69 7.77
N GLU A 217 1.63 14.87 7.34
CA GLU A 217 0.71 15.87 6.80
C GLU A 217 0.00 15.36 5.55
N VAL A 218 0.74 14.68 4.66
CA VAL A 218 0.18 14.20 3.39
C VAL A 218 -0.77 13.01 3.61
N THR A 219 -0.39 12.06 4.46
CA THR A 219 -1.23 10.88 4.74
C THR A 219 -2.52 11.24 5.48
N GLU A 220 -2.49 12.20 6.41
CA GLU A 220 -3.69 12.68 7.09
C GLU A 220 -4.66 13.36 6.12
N LYS A 221 -4.18 14.28 5.29
CA LYS A 221 -5.00 14.96 4.27
C LYS A 221 -5.59 13.98 3.24
N LEU A 222 -4.81 12.99 2.77
CA LEU A 222 -5.29 11.96 1.85
C LEU A 222 -6.36 11.08 2.52
N LYS A 223 -6.17 10.71 3.79
CA LYS A 223 -7.15 9.94 4.57
C LYS A 223 -8.45 10.71 4.78
N GLU A 224 -8.38 12.01 5.10
CA GLU A 224 -9.55 12.90 5.21
C GLU A 224 -10.30 13.02 3.88
N ALA A 225 -9.57 12.95 2.76
CA ALA A 225 -10.14 12.85 1.43
C ALA A 225 -10.69 11.45 1.10
N GLY A 226 -10.60 10.47 2.00
CA GLY A 226 -11.11 9.11 1.79
C GLY A 226 -10.18 8.19 1.00
N LEU A 227 -8.96 8.63 0.69
CA LEU A 227 -7.92 7.79 0.08
C LEU A 227 -7.19 7.03 1.19
N LYS A 228 -7.56 5.76 1.37
CA LYS A 228 -7.05 4.90 2.45
C LYS A 228 -5.90 3.97 2.02
N GLU A 229 -5.69 3.78 0.72
CA GLU A 229 -4.65 2.90 0.19
C GLU A 229 -3.39 3.70 -0.17
N LEU A 230 -2.53 3.90 0.84
CA LEU A 230 -1.31 4.68 0.72
C LEU A 230 -0.06 3.79 0.87
N VAL A 231 1.02 4.15 0.20
CA VAL A 231 2.35 3.53 0.33
C VAL A 231 3.38 4.61 0.66
N LEU A 232 4.29 4.39 1.59
CA LEU A 232 5.24 5.42 2.04
C LEU A 232 6.64 5.23 1.43
N ASP A 233 7.23 6.32 0.93
CA ASP A 233 8.66 6.45 0.61
C ASP A 233 9.23 7.61 1.42
N THR A 234 10.28 7.37 2.21
CA THR A 234 10.95 8.45 2.96
C THR A 234 11.83 9.35 2.10
N GLY A 235 11.99 9.01 0.83
CA GLY A 235 12.87 9.70 -0.12
C GLY A 235 14.36 9.40 0.10
N SER A 236 14.72 8.66 1.14
CA SER A 236 16.11 8.29 1.42
C SER A 236 16.65 7.35 0.34
N ARG A 237 17.89 7.62 -0.10
CA ARG A 237 18.64 6.81 -1.07
C ARG A 237 19.99 6.35 -0.53
N GLU A 238 20.28 6.65 0.73
CA GLU A 238 21.42 6.10 1.47
C GLU A 238 20.97 4.85 2.24
N LEU A 239 21.67 3.73 2.08
CA LEU A 239 21.23 2.43 2.62
C LEU A 239 20.90 2.50 4.11
N TRP A 240 21.81 3.06 4.91
CA TRP A 240 21.65 3.09 6.36
C TRP A 240 20.46 3.96 6.80
N ASP A 241 20.31 5.13 6.18
CA ASP A 241 19.19 6.02 6.50
C ASP A 241 17.87 5.41 6.05
N ALA A 242 17.82 4.80 4.86
CA ALA A 242 16.63 4.11 4.37
C ALA A 242 16.22 2.94 5.28
N VAL A 243 17.16 2.09 5.71
CA VAL A 243 16.87 0.98 6.66
C VAL A 243 16.41 1.51 8.01
N LYS A 244 17.07 2.54 8.54
CA LYS A 244 16.68 3.21 9.78
C LYS A 244 15.25 3.74 9.69
N ASP A 245 14.90 4.38 8.58
CA ASP A 245 13.56 4.89 8.33
C ASP A 245 12.51 3.77 8.32
N GLN A 246 12.79 2.64 7.66
CA GLN A 246 11.89 1.46 7.68
C GLN A 246 11.64 0.95 9.11
N ILE A 247 12.69 0.90 9.94
CA ILE A 247 12.57 0.50 11.35
C ILE A 247 11.70 1.50 12.13
N LEU A 248 11.90 2.80 11.91
CA LEU A 248 11.14 3.85 12.58
C LEU A 248 9.66 3.82 12.19
N LEU A 249 9.36 3.73 10.89
CA LEU A 249 7.99 3.61 10.36
C LEU A 249 7.28 2.40 10.96
N ARG A 250 7.88 1.21 10.87
CA ARG A 250 7.28 -0.03 11.39
C ARG A 250 7.09 0.03 12.91
N ARG A 251 8.06 0.58 13.65
CA ARG A 251 7.96 0.72 15.11
C ARG A 251 6.87 1.73 15.52
N ALA A 252 6.74 2.84 14.81
CA ALA A 252 5.71 3.85 15.05
C ALA A 252 4.31 3.23 14.88
N ALA A 253 4.07 2.54 13.77
CA ALA A 253 2.80 1.87 13.52
C ALA A 253 2.50 0.76 14.55
N LEU A 254 3.44 -0.16 14.77
CA LEU A 254 3.17 -1.38 15.55
C LEU A 254 3.21 -1.18 17.07
N LYS A 255 4.21 -0.46 17.57
CA LYS A 255 4.47 -0.33 19.02
C LYS A 255 3.84 0.92 19.61
N GLN A 256 3.76 2.02 18.84
CA GLN A 256 3.15 3.28 19.30
C GLN A 256 1.71 3.45 18.83
N GLY A 257 1.24 2.65 17.87
CA GLY A 257 -0.11 2.78 17.32
C GLY A 257 -0.30 4.07 16.51
N PHE A 258 0.78 4.61 15.97
CA PHE A 258 0.78 5.90 15.30
C PHE A 258 0.22 5.77 13.87
N ARG A 259 -1.09 6.01 13.75
CA ARG A 259 -1.88 5.75 12.54
C ARG A 259 -1.43 6.51 11.28
N PRO A 260 -0.93 7.77 11.33
CA PRO A 260 -0.49 8.46 10.12
C PRO A 260 0.64 7.74 9.38
N LEU A 261 1.45 6.94 10.07
CA LEU A 261 2.52 6.12 9.46
C LEU A 261 2.13 4.64 9.34
N GLY A 262 0.86 4.31 9.51
CA GLY A 262 0.32 2.95 9.49
C GLY A 262 0.06 2.42 8.08
N TYR A 263 1.05 2.51 7.20
CA TYR A 263 0.93 2.13 5.79
C TYR A 263 2.15 1.30 5.34
N PRO A 264 2.04 0.45 4.31
CA PRO A 264 3.18 -0.24 3.73
C PRO A 264 4.15 0.75 3.10
N THR A 265 5.37 0.29 2.84
CA THR A 265 6.47 1.13 2.35
C THR A 265 6.96 0.64 0.99
N ILE A 266 7.64 1.53 0.26
CA ILE A 266 8.33 1.22 -0.99
C ILE A 266 9.75 1.76 -0.95
N THR A 267 10.70 1.01 -1.49
CA THR A 267 12.12 1.38 -1.57
C THR A 267 12.66 1.10 -2.98
N PHE A 268 13.75 1.77 -3.34
CA PHE A 268 14.36 1.66 -4.67
C PHE A 268 15.85 1.35 -4.57
N PRO A 269 16.24 0.11 -4.27
CA PRO A 269 17.65 -0.30 -4.26
C PRO A 269 18.38 0.01 -5.58
N CYS A 270 17.67 -0.01 -6.71
CA CYS A 270 18.20 0.36 -8.02
C CYS A 270 18.64 1.83 -8.15
N PHE A 271 18.23 2.69 -7.23
CA PHE A 271 18.67 4.10 -7.15
C PHE A 271 19.66 4.34 -6.00
N MET A 272 20.07 3.30 -5.28
CA MET A 272 20.98 3.38 -4.14
C MET A 272 22.39 2.88 -4.48
N ALA A 273 22.55 2.15 -5.59
CA ALA A 273 23.82 1.59 -6.04
C ALA A 273 23.92 1.52 -7.57
N GLU A 274 25.14 1.65 -8.09
CA GLU A 274 25.41 1.65 -9.54
C GLU A 274 25.48 0.23 -10.13
N ASP A 275 26.10 -0.70 -9.41
CA ASP A 275 26.28 -2.07 -9.88
C ASP A 275 25.21 -3.04 -9.35
N LEU A 276 25.00 -4.10 -10.10
CA LEU A 276 23.93 -5.06 -9.85
C LEU A 276 24.14 -5.89 -8.57
N GLU A 277 25.39 -6.16 -8.19
CA GLU A 277 25.71 -6.95 -6.99
C GLU A 277 25.34 -6.16 -5.72
N GLN A 278 25.68 -4.86 -5.69
CA GLN A 278 25.28 -3.97 -4.62
C GLN A 278 23.77 -3.76 -4.57
N GLN A 279 23.10 -3.60 -5.73
CA GLN A 279 21.64 -3.50 -5.76
C GLN A 279 20.97 -4.74 -5.14
N TYR A 280 21.50 -5.95 -5.38
CA TYR A 280 20.99 -7.18 -4.75
C TYR A 280 21.22 -7.21 -3.25
N LEU A 281 22.42 -6.81 -2.79
CA LEU A 281 22.71 -6.71 -1.36
C LEU A 281 21.78 -5.71 -0.66
N PHE A 282 21.50 -4.59 -1.30
CA PHE A 282 20.64 -3.55 -0.73
C PHE A 282 19.18 -3.98 -0.75
N ALA A 283 18.71 -4.63 -1.82
CA ALA A 283 17.38 -5.22 -1.88
C ALA A 283 17.16 -6.27 -0.78
N ALA A 284 18.19 -7.05 -0.41
CA ALA A 284 18.09 -8.03 0.67
C ALA A 284 18.00 -7.40 2.08
N ALA A 285 18.31 -6.11 2.23
CA ALA A 285 18.20 -5.38 3.49
C ALA A 285 16.78 -4.86 3.78
N PHE A 286 15.92 -4.78 2.75
CA PHE A 286 14.52 -4.33 2.84
C PHE A 286 13.56 -5.54 2.88
#